data_AF-A0A0R0M1F8-F1
#
_entry.id   AF-A0A0R0M1F8-F1
#
_cell.length_a   1.000
_cell.length_b   1.000
_cell.length_c   1.000
_cell.angle_alpha   90.00
_cell.angle_beta   90.00
_cell.angle_gamma   90.00
#
_symmetry.space_group_name_H-M   'P 1'
#
loop_
_entity.id
_entity.type
_entity.pdbx_description
1 polymer ?
#
loop_
_entity_poly.entity_id
_entity_poly.type
_entity_poly.pdbx_seq_one_letter_code
_entity_poly.pdbx_strand_id
1 'polypeptide(L)'
;MTKSLNISATSTMPVNHGVLFQLFCKEPLTISKRSKAIIPVNLFTEFPVDYCMIIVNLKHGLINMAGVIDADYRGELNVICYNITDTEISLKK
;
A
#
# COMPACT_ATOMS: atom_id res chain seq x y z
N MET A 1 -14.16 -21.95 3.04
CA MET A 1 -14.45 -20.93 4.08
C MET A 1 -13.45 -19.79 3.92
N THR A 2 -13.75 -18.82 3.06
CA THR A 2 -12.89 -17.65 2.86
C THR A 2 -13.23 -16.66 3.96
N LYS A 3 -12.39 -16.60 5.00
CA LYS A 3 -12.56 -15.63 6.08
C LYS A 3 -12.08 -14.28 5.52
N SER A 4 -13.01 -13.51 4.95
CA SER A 4 -12.76 -12.12 4.55
C SER A 4 -12.38 -11.33 5.79
N LEU A 5 -11.10 -11.03 5.95
CA LEU A 5 -10.61 -10.19 7.03
C LEU A 5 -10.99 -8.74 6.67
N ASN A 6 -11.95 -8.18 7.42
CA ASN A 6 -12.36 -6.79 7.29
C ASN A 6 -11.22 -5.86 7.71
N ILE A 7 -10.40 -5.40 6.76
CA ILE A 7 -9.60 -4.18 6.94
C ILE A 7 -10.45 -3.04 6.43
N SER A 8 -10.86 -2.16 7.35
CA SER A 8 -11.65 -0.97 7.05
C SER A 8 -10.80 -0.01 6.22
N ALA A 9 -10.98 -0.06 4.92
CA ALA A 9 -10.52 0.98 4.03
C ALA A 9 -11.48 2.16 4.20
N THR A 10 -11.15 3.10 5.09
CA THR A 10 -12.02 4.26 5.35
C THR A 10 -11.90 5.23 4.18
N SER A 11 -12.99 5.39 3.42
CA SER A 11 -13.10 6.46 2.45
C SER A 11 -13.03 7.79 3.20
N THR A 12 -11.98 8.57 2.95
CA THR A 12 -11.76 9.84 3.64
C THR A 12 -12.56 10.98 3.04
N MET A 13 -13.04 10.86 1.78
CA MET A 13 -13.85 11.87 1.09
C MET A 13 -14.67 11.24 -0.05
N PRO A 14 -15.99 11.52 -0.19
CA PRO A 14 -16.68 11.29 -1.45
C PRO A 14 -16.27 12.39 -2.43
N VAL A 15 -15.22 12.15 -3.22
CA VAL A 15 -14.91 13.02 -4.38
C VAL A 15 -15.59 12.41 -5.60
N ASN A 16 -16.19 13.27 -6.45
CA ASN A 16 -16.98 12.86 -7.62
C ASN A 16 -16.23 11.97 -8.65
N HIS A 17 -14.93 11.70 -8.47
CA HIS A 17 -14.07 11.07 -9.46
C HIS A 17 -13.08 10.03 -8.89
N GLY A 18 -13.21 9.60 -7.63
CA GLY A 18 -12.31 8.59 -7.06
C GLY A 18 -12.58 8.28 -5.58
N VAL A 19 -11.99 7.19 -5.10
CA VAL A 19 -12.01 6.80 -3.68
C VAL A 19 -10.58 6.66 -3.19
N LEU A 20 -10.27 7.26 -2.04
CA LEU A 20 -8.98 7.05 -1.38
C LEU A 20 -9.14 6.09 -0.23
N PHE A 21 -8.20 5.16 -0.13
CA PHE A 21 -8.12 4.20 0.94
C PHE A 21 -6.80 4.37 1.68
N GLN A 22 -6.86 4.44 3.01
CA GLN A 22 -5.66 4.38 3.83
C GLN A 22 -5.24 2.93 4.01
N LEU A 23 -3.99 2.63 3.66
CA LEU A 23 -3.39 1.31 3.81
C LEU A 23 -2.47 1.29 5.03
N PHE A 24 -2.45 0.15 5.72
CA PHE A 24 -1.63 -0.07 6.92
C PHE A 24 -0.72 -1.27 6.67
N CYS A 25 0.50 -1.24 7.22
CA CYS A 25 1.39 -2.39 7.14
C CYS A 25 0.79 -3.56 7.93
N LYS A 26 0.92 -4.77 7.39
CA LYS A 26 0.43 -6.01 8.02
C LYS A 26 0.96 -6.18 9.44
N GLU A 27 2.26 -5.91 9.60
CA GLU A 27 3.01 -6.02 10.84
C GLU A 27 4.08 -4.92 10.93
N PRO A 28 4.58 -4.61 12.14
CA PRO A 28 5.68 -3.68 12.30
C PRO A 28 6.90 -4.12 11.47
N LEU A 29 7.51 -3.19 10.75
CA LEU A 29 8.64 -3.46 9.86
C LEU A 29 9.67 -2.34 9.99
N THR A 30 10.96 -2.70 10.05
CA THR A 30 12.05 -1.73 9.97
C THR A 30 12.71 -1.84 8.60
N ILE A 31 12.81 -0.71 7.91
CA ILE A 31 13.45 -0.59 6.61
C ILE A 31 14.84 -0.01 6.82
N SER A 32 15.88 -0.76 6.44
CA SER A 32 17.27 -0.31 6.56
C SER A 32 17.53 0.94 5.71
N LYS A 33 18.51 1.75 6.13
CA LYS A 33 18.97 2.92 5.36
C LYS A 33 19.41 2.51 3.94
N ARG A 34 19.19 3.38 2.96
CA ARG A 34 19.64 3.18 1.56
C ARG A 34 19.25 1.81 0.97
N SER A 35 18.06 1.31 1.28
CA SER A 35 17.63 -0.05 0.88
C SER A 35 16.22 -0.06 0.28
N LYS A 36 15.95 -1.11 -0.52
CA LYS A 36 14.62 -1.40 -1.04
C LYS A 36 13.85 -2.23 -0.02
N ALA A 37 12.54 -1.98 0.09
CA ALA A 37 11.64 -2.78 0.89
C ALA A 37 10.33 -3.05 0.13
N ILE A 38 9.77 -4.22 0.40
CA ILE A 38 8.43 -4.61 -0.01
C ILE A 38 7.61 -4.69 1.28
N ILE A 39 6.61 -3.83 1.42
CA ILE A 39 5.78 -3.74 2.62
C ILE A 39 4.46 -4.47 2.34
N PRO A 40 4.21 -5.63 2.97
CA PRO A 40 2.95 -6.34 2.82
C PRO A 40 1.81 -5.64 3.55
N VAL A 41 0.65 -5.56 2.91
CA VAL A 41 -0.56 -4.89 3.42
C VAL A 41 -1.64 -5.89 3.86
N ASN A 42 -1.52 -7.17 3.44
CA ASN A 42 -2.52 -8.22 3.65
C ASN A 42 -3.92 -7.85 3.13
N LEU A 43 -3.94 -7.12 2.00
CA LEU A 43 -5.16 -6.71 1.29
C LEU A 43 -5.13 -7.27 -0.14
N PHE A 44 -6.27 -7.75 -0.59
CA PHE A 44 -6.52 -8.20 -1.96
C PHE A 44 -7.66 -7.36 -2.52
N THR A 45 -7.58 -7.03 -3.80
CA THR A 45 -8.54 -6.11 -4.43
C THR A 45 -9.22 -6.72 -5.64
N GLU A 46 -10.47 -6.31 -5.81
CA GLU A 46 -11.26 -6.52 -7.01
C GLU A 46 -12.02 -5.23 -7.30
N PHE A 47 -11.94 -4.75 -8.53
CA PHE A 47 -12.58 -3.51 -8.98
C PHE A 47 -12.88 -3.61 -10.49
N PRO A 48 -13.75 -2.74 -11.04
CA PRO A 48 -14.14 -2.85 -12.45
C PRO A 48 -12.95 -2.66 -13.40
N VAL A 49 -12.99 -3.34 -14.55
CA VAL A 49 -11.86 -3.43 -15.50
C VAL A 49 -11.46 -2.10 -16.14
N ASP A 50 -12.34 -1.09 -16.10
CA ASP A 50 -12.10 0.23 -16.66
C ASP A 50 -11.32 1.16 -15.73
N TYR A 51 -10.92 0.67 -14.55
CA TYR A 51 -10.16 1.43 -13.55
C TYR A 51 -8.78 0.82 -13.31
N CYS A 52 -7.89 1.62 -12.73
CA CYS A 52 -6.66 1.16 -12.10
C CYS A 52 -6.59 1.73 -10.69
N MET A 53 -5.89 1.03 -9.80
CA MET A 53 -5.56 1.59 -8.49
C MET A 53 -4.11 2.08 -8.48
N ILE A 54 -3.88 3.19 -7.79
CA ILE A 54 -2.53 3.73 -7.58
C ILE A 54 -2.25 3.73 -6.07
N ILE A 55 -1.18 3.04 -5.69
CA ILE A 55 -0.65 3.02 -4.32
C ILE A 55 0.44 4.08 -4.19
N VAL A 56 0.30 4.93 -3.18
CA VAL A 56 1.31 5.94 -2.83
C VAL A 56 1.66 5.83 -1.35
N ASN A 57 2.95 5.77 -1.03
CA ASN A 57 3.42 6.05 0.32
C ASN A 57 3.47 7.57 0.57
N LEU A 58 3.13 7.99 1.80
CA LEU A 58 3.21 9.38 2.25
C LEU A 58 4.30 9.60 3.32
N LYS A 59 5.16 8.60 3.54
CA LYS A 59 6.13 8.62 4.63
C LYS A 59 7.42 9.28 4.16
N HIS A 60 7.80 10.37 4.83
CA HIS A 60 9.05 11.06 4.54
C HIS A 60 10.24 10.08 4.57
N GLY A 61 11.09 10.14 3.55
CA GLY A 61 12.30 9.32 3.43
C GLY A 61 12.09 8.03 2.65
N LEU A 62 10.85 7.68 2.27
CA LEU A 62 10.54 6.56 1.39
C LEU A 62 10.09 7.07 0.02
N ILE A 63 10.68 6.55 -1.05
CA ILE A 63 10.26 6.81 -2.43
C ILE A 63 9.55 5.58 -2.98
N ASN A 64 8.37 5.74 -3.57
CA ASN A 64 7.67 4.66 -4.26
C ASN A 64 8.46 4.22 -5.49
N MET A 65 8.67 2.92 -5.64
CA MET A 65 9.31 2.35 -6.83
C MET A 65 8.28 1.88 -7.85
N ALA A 66 7.16 1.33 -7.37
CA ALA A 66 6.04 0.86 -8.17
C ALA A 66 4.75 1.06 -7.38
N GLY A 67 3.62 1.20 -8.09
CA GLY A 67 2.33 1.44 -7.42
C GLY A 67 1.09 1.36 -8.30
N VAL A 68 1.19 0.99 -9.58
CA VAL A 68 0.00 0.77 -10.43
C VAL A 68 -0.47 -0.66 -10.23
N ILE A 69 -1.75 -0.84 -9.95
CA ILE A 69 -2.39 -2.14 -9.78
C ILE A 69 -3.46 -2.29 -10.87
N ASP A 70 -3.33 -3.36 -11.65
CA ASP A 70 -4.26 -3.72 -12.72
C ASP A 70 -5.54 -4.36 -12.15
N ALA A 71 -6.65 -4.20 -12.87
CA ALA A 71 -7.96 -4.71 -12.43
C ALA A 71 -8.05 -6.24 -12.36
N ASP A 72 -7.17 -6.96 -13.04
CA ASP A 72 -7.05 -8.42 -13.00
C ASP A 72 -5.97 -8.91 -12.02
N TYR A 73 -5.26 -8.02 -11.34
CA TYR A 73 -4.33 -8.39 -10.28
C TYR A 73 -5.09 -9.01 -9.10
N ARG A 74 -4.73 -10.23 -8.71
CA ARG A 74 -5.33 -10.97 -7.58
C ARG A 74 -4.31 -11.34 -6.50
N GLY A 75 -3.08 -10.82 -6.60
CA GLY A 75 -2.07 -10.96 -5.57
C GLY A 75 -2.34 -10.07 -4.35
N GLU A 76 -1.56 -10.28 -3.29
CA GLU A 76 -1.54 -9.37 -2.14
C GLU A 76 -0.98 -8.01 -2.57
N LEU A 77 -1.65 -6.92 -2.18
CA LEU A 77 -1.12 -5.57 -2.36
C LEU A 77 0.14 -5.38 -1.54
N ASN A 78 1.16 -4.84 -2.21
CA ASN A 78 2.45 -4.55 -1.62
C ASN A 78 2.86 -3.11 -1.95
N VAL A 79 3.39 -2.39 -0.95
CA VAL A 79 4.01 -1.08 -1.18
C VAL A 79 5.50 -1.32 -1.42
N ILE A 80 5.97 -1.03 -2.63
CA ILE A 80 7.38 -1.18 -2.99
C ILE A 80 8.05 0.18 -2.90
N CYS A 81 9.00 0.33 -1.99
CA CYS A 81 9.66 1.60 -1.73
C CYS A 81 11.16 1.47 -1.54
N TYR A 82 11.86 2.59 -1.71
CA TYR A 82 13.27 2.74 -1.39
C TYR A 82 13.47 3.77 -0.29
N ASN A 83 14.24 3.41 0.74
CA ASN A 83 14.65 4.34 1.79
C ASN A 83 15.83 5.20 1.32
N ILE A 84 15.58 6.49 1.13
CA ILE A 84 16.60 7.46 0.70
C ILE A 84 17.39 8.07 1.87
N THR A 85 17.05 7.79 3.12
CA THR A 85 17.76 8.36 4.27
C THR A 85 18.98 7.51 4.65
N ASP A 86 19.86 8.10 5.46
CA ASP A 86 21.00 7.42 6.09
C ASP A 86 20.65 6.81 7.46
N THR A 87 19.35 6.70 7.76
CA THR A 87 18.81 6.14 9.00
C THR A 87 17.79 5.05 8.69
N GLU A 88 17.55 4.17 9.65
CA GLU A 88 16.48 3.18 9.53
C GLU A 88 15.11 3.84 9.73
N ILE A 89 14.10 3.32 9.03
CA ILE A 89 12.71 3.79 9.13
C ILE A 89 11.86 2.66 9.69
N SER A 90 11.29 2.85 10.88
CA SER A 90 10.35 1.90 11.48
C SER A 90 8.91 2.23 11.13
N LEU A 91 8.19 1.26 10.57
CA LEU A 91 6.75 1.27 10.33
C LEU A 91 6.05 0.59 11.51
N LYS A 92 4.98 1.22 12.00
CA LYS A 92 4.09 0.68 13.04
C LYS A 92 2.72 0.45 12.42
N LYS A 93 1.98 -0.51 12.98
CA LYS A 93 0.58 -0.79 12.61
C LYS A 93 -0.32 0.38 13.01
#